data_AF-A0A930GT77-F1
#
_entry.id   AF-A0A930GT77-F1
#
_cell.length_a   1.000
_cell.length_b   1.000
_cell.length_c   1.000
_cell.angle_alpha   90.00
_cell.angle_beta   90.00
_cell.angle_gamma   90.00
#
_symmetry.space_group_name_H-M   'P 1'
#
loop_
_entity.id
_entity.type
_entity.pdbx_description
1 polymer ?
#
loop_
_entity_poly.entity_id
_entity_poly.type
_entity_poly.pdbx_seq_one_letter_code
_entity_poly.pdbx_strand_id
1 'polypeptide(L)'
;MNKRIKICPACQQGYLYHSKPKYLHDEIILCDECDAVWLKGVNIFYGEYEKDFYSYVPFMESQGITDECIWEGELFDHPYYEDENSNDMD
;
A
#
# COMPACT_ATOMS: atom_id res chain seq x y z
N MET A 1 5.82 -8.05 21.54
CA MET A 1 4.61 -7.51 20.90
C MET A 1 4.40 -8.28 19.62
N ASN A 2 3.33 -9.06 19.49
CA ASN A 2 3.05 -9.81 18.26
C ASN A 2 2.38 -8.85 17.28
N LYS A 3 3.17 -8.19 16.43
CA LYS A 3 2.62 -7.34 15.36
C LYS A 3 1.85 -8.22 14.39
N ARG A 4 0.60 -7.87 14.09
CA ARG A 4 -0.24 -8.59 13.12
C ARG A 4 -0.17 -7.87 11.79
N ILE A 5 0.20 -8.59 10.74
CA ILE A 5 0.20 -8.05 9.38
C ILE A 5 -1.25 -7.72 9.03
N LYS A 6 -1.48 -6.54 8.46
CA LYS A 6 -2.80 -6.09 8.10
C LYS A 6 -3.29 -6.88 6.88
N ILE A 7 -4.47 -7.46 7.03
CA ILE A 7 -5.20 -8.06 5.92
C ILE A 7 -5.77 -6.94 5.07
N CYS A 8 -5.66 -7.08 3.75
CA CYS A 8 -6.21 -6.16 2.78
C CYS A 8 -7.72 -6.01 2.99
N PRO A 9 -8.23 -4.81 3.33
CA PRO A 9 -9.66 -4.63 3.58
C PRO A 9 -10.49 -4.73 2.28
N ALA A 10 -9.87 -4.51 1.11
CA ALA A 10 -10.56 -4.56 -0.18
C ALA A 10 -10.90 -6.00 -0.61
N CYS A 11 -9.95 -6.93 -0.56
CA CYS A 11 -10.16 -8.32 -0.98
C CYS A 11 -10.34 -9.33 0.17
N GLN A 12 -9.97 -8.92 1.40
CA GLN A 12 -10.01 -9.75 2.62
C GLN A 12 -9.23 -11.08 2.53
N GLN A 13 -8.34 -11.20 1.55
CA GLN A 13 -7.58 -12.42 1.25
C GLN A 13 -6.07 -12.19 1.34
N GLY A 14 -5.58 -11.09 0.73
CA GLY A 14 -4.17 -10.73 0.72
C GLY A 14 -3.72 -9.95 1.95
N TYR A 15 -2.42 -9.80 2.08
CA TYR A 15 -1.75 -8.98 3.07
C TYR A 15 -1.27 -7.66 2.46
N LEU A 16 -1.10 -6.67 3.32
CA LEU A 16 -0.58 -5.37 2.92
C LEU A 16 0.93 -5.28 3.15
N TYR A 17 1.62 -4.65 2.21
CA TYR A 17 3.06 -4.43 2.23
C TYR A 17 3.38 -2.99 1.88
N HIS A 18 4.38 -2.42 2.52
CA HIS A 18 4.99 -1.18 2.09
C HIS A 18 5.86 -1.43 0.87
N SER A 19 5.73 -0.52 -0.10
CA SER A 19 6.50 -0.56 -1.33
C SER A 19 6.87 0.86 -1.71
N LYS A 20 8.14 1.09 -2.03
CA LYS A 20 8.64 2.40 -2.42
C LYS A 20 9.02 2.41 -3.90
N PRO A 21 8.24 3.07 -4.77
CA PRO A 21 8.62 3.29 -6.16
C PRO A 21 9.80 4.26 -6.22
N LYS A 22 10.81 3.97 -7.03
CA LYS A 22 11.99 4.83 -7.29
C LYS A 22 11.63 6.24 -7.72
N TYR A 23 10.53 6.37 -8.44
CA TYR A 23 10.11 7.61 -9.09
C TYR A 23 9.09 8.40 -8.27
N LEU A 24 8.53 7.80 -7.20
CA LEU A 24 7.63 8.47 -6.28
C LEU A 24 8.40 8.92 -5.04
N HIS A 25 8.07 10.13 -4.58
CA HIS A 25 8.65 10.64 -3.34
C HIS A 25 8.08 9.89 -2.13
N ASP A 26 6.79 9.56 -2.21
CA ASP A 26 6.04 8.88 -1.17
C ASP A 26 6.03 7.37 -1.35
N GLU A 27 6.11 6.68 -0.22
CA GLU A 27 5.89 5.24 -0.12
C GLU A 27 4.40 4.93 -0.26
N ILE A 28 4.10 3.78 -0.84
CA ILE A 28 2.74 3.29 -1.01
C ILE A 28 2.58 1.94 -0.32
N ILE A 29 1.33 1.60 0.00
CA ILE A 29 0.99 0.32 0.61
C ILE A 29 0.20 -0.47 -0.42
N LEU A 30 0.63 -1.69 -0.69
CA LEU A 30 0.13 -2.56 -1.74
C LEU A 30 -0.42 -3.86 -1.16
N CYS A 31 -1.51 -4.35 -1.75
CA CYS A 31 -1.96 -5.72 -1.53
C CYS A 31 -1.26 -6.68 -2.49
N ASP A 32 -0.85 -7.85 -1.99
CA ASP A 32 -0.21 -8.91 -2.77
C ASP A 32 -1.17 -9.70 -3.69
N GLU A 33 -2.49 -9.57 -3.49
CA GLU A 33 -3.50 -10.38 -4.20
C GLU A 33 -4.42 -9.59 -5.14
N CYS A 34 -4.72 -8.32 -4.88
CA CYS A 34 -5.81 -7.60 -5.57
C CYS A 34 -5.45 -6.22 -6.12
N ASP A 35 -4.16 -5.89 -6.25
CA ASP A 35 -3.67 -4.64 -6.84
C ASP A 35 -4.17 -3.36 -6.15
N ALA A 36 -4.69 -3.47 -4.93
CA ALA A 36 -5.15 -2.32 -4.17
C ALA A 36 -3.96 -1.54 -3.58
N VAL A 37 -4.01 -0.21 -3.72
CA VAL A 37 -2.94 0.71 -3.32
C VAL A 37 -3.49 1.78 -2.38
N TRP A 38 -2.81 1.95 -1.24
CA TRP A 38 -3.03 3.06 -0.33
C TRP A 38 -1.81 3.99 -0.32
N LEU A 39 -2.08 5.28 -0.15
CA LEU A 39 -1.01 6.25 0.12
C LEU A 39 -0.60 6.17 1.59
N LYS A 40 0.68 6.38 1.87
CA LYS A 40 1.17 6.48 3.24
C LYS A 40 0.44 7.60 4.00
N GLY A 41 0.07 7.32 5.25
CA GLY A 41 -0.67 8.24 6.10
C GLY A 41 -2.18 8.23 5.90
N VAL A 42 -2.71 7.47 4.93
CA VAL A 42 -4.16 7.22 4.82
C VAL A 42 -4.55 6.14 5.82
N ASN A 43 -5.69 6.38 6.45
CA ASN A 43 -6.28 5.47 7.42
C ASN A 43 -6.92 4.26 6.73
N ILE A 44 -6.33 3.07 6.89
CA ILE A 44 -6.77 1.84 6.19
C ILE A 44 -7.82 1.09 7.03
N PHE A 45 -9.09 1.48 6.91
CA PHE A 45 -10.17 0.90 7.72
C PHE A 45 -11.03 -0.13 6.98
N TYR A 46 -11.73 0.28 5.92
CA TYR A 46 -12.82 -0.51 5.32
C TYR A 46 -12.60 -0.88 3.85
N GLY A 47 -11.63 -0.25 3.17
CA GLY A 47 -11.37 -0.51 1.76
C GLY A 47 -12.53 -0.04 0.89
N GLU A 48 -12.96 1.22 1.02
CA GLU A 48 -13.87 1.82 0.04
C GLU A 48 -13.06 2.28 -1.19
N TYR A 49 -13.36 1.68 -2.35
CA TYR A 49 -12.73 2.03 -3.64
C TYR A 49 -12.96 3.52 -3.95
N GLU A 50 -11.93 4.22 -4.41
CA GLU A 50 -11.90 5.67 -4.70
C GLU A 50 -12.01 6.61 -3.48
N LYS A 51 -12.19 6.08 -2.26
CA LYS A 51 -12.11 6.87 -1.02
C LYS A 51 -10.87 6.55 -0.20
N ASP A 52 -10.58 5.26 -0.05
CA ASP A 52 -9.49 4.77 0.79
C ASP A 52 -8.31 4.29 -0.06
N PHE A 53 -8.56 3.75 -1.25
CA PHE A 53 -7.54 3.09 -2.08
C PHE A 53 -7.74 3.28 -3.58
N TYR A 54 -6.66 3.09 -4.32
CA TYR A 54 -6.58 3.14 -5.78
C TYR A 54 -6.23 1.77 -6.35
N SER A 55 -6.57 1.51 -7.61
CA SER A 55 -6.02 0.37 -8.33
C SER A 55 -4.59 0.68 -8.79
N TYR A 56 -3.70 -0.29 -8.64
CA TYR A 56 -2.27 -0.17 -8.93
C TYR A 56 -1.96 0.42 -10.31
N VAL A 57 -2.43 -0.24 -11.38
CA VAL A 57 -2.15 0.16 -12.76
C VAL A 57 -2.56 1.60 -13.05
N PRO A 58 -3.85 2.01 -12.87
CA PRO A 58 -4.25 3.37 -13.16
C PRO A 58 -3.61 4.40 -12.22
N PHE A 59 -3.31 4.03 -10.97
CA PHE A 59 -2.57 4.91 -10.06
C PHE A 59 -1.16 5.18 -10.60
N MET A 60 -0.43 4.15 -11.02
CA MET A 60 0.92 4.29 -11.55
C MET A 60 0.96 5.07 -12.87
N GLU A 61 0.03 4.78 -13.78
CA GLU A 61 -0.11 5.53 -15.03
C GLU A 61 -0.40 7.01 -14.75
N SER A 62 -1.25 7.32 -13.77
CA SER A 62 -1.52 8.70 -13.36
C SER A 62 -0.29 9.40 -12.77
N GLN A 63 0.66 8.66 -12.19
CA GLN A 63 1.94 9.20 -11.72
C GLN A 63 2.99 9.27 -12.84
N GLY A 64 2.64 8.90 -14.08
CA GLY A 64 3.56 8.86 -15.22
C GLY A 64 4.54 7.69 -15.18
N ILE A 65 4.22 6.63 -14.43
CA ILE A 65 5.07 5.45 -14.25
C ILE A 65 4.51 4.32 -15.13
N THR A 66 5.20 4.02 -16.23
CA THR A 66 4.81 2.99 -17.20
C THR A 66 5.87 1.91 -17.41
N ASP A 67 6.96 1.96 -16.65
CA ASP A 67 8.15 1.13 -16.86
C ASP A 67 8.16 -0.12 -15.94
N GLU A 68 8.92 -1.15 -16.32
CA GLU A 68 8.84 -2.50 -15.73
C GLU A 68 9.73 -2.67 -14.47
N CYS A 69 10.59 -1.68 -14.14
CA CYS A 69 11.59 -1.77 -13.06
C CYS A 69 11.57 -0.58 -12.08
N ILE A 70 10.41 -0.32 -11.51
CA ILE A 70 10.07 0.92 -10.78
C ILE A 70 10.27 0.86 -9.26
N TRP A 71 10.62 -0.28 -8.67
CA TRP A 71 10.67 -0.46 -7.22
C TRP A 71 12.08 -0.34 -6.64
N GLU A 72 12.20 0.31 -5.48
CA GLU A 72 13.40 0.22 -4.63
C GLU A 72 13.34 -1.08 -3.82
N GLY A 73 13.94 -2.15 -4.35
CA GLY A 73 14.00 -3.45 -3.68
C GLY A 73 12.87 -4.41 -4.10
N GLU A 74 12.57 -5.38 -3.23
CA GLU A 74 11.52 -6.37 -3.46
C GLU A 74 10.14 -5.82 -3.05
N LEU A 75 9.14 -6.04 -3.90
CA LEU A 75 7.81 -5.44 -3.78
C LEU A 75 7.05 -5.80 -2.50
N PHE A 76 7.26 -7.02 -1.99
CA PHE A 76 6.54 -7.62 -0.86
C PHE A 76 7.47 -8.07 0.28
N ASP A 77 8.53 -7.29 0.53
CA ASP A 77 9.49 -7.59 1.62
C ASP A 77 9.07 -6.97 2.96
N HIS A 78 8.42 -5.80 2.94
CA HIS A 78 8.11 -5.04 4.15
C HIS A 78 6.61 -5.05 4.48
N PRO A 79 6.11 -5.97 5.32
CA PRO A 79 4.68 -6.05 5.64
C PRO A 79 4.19 -4.81 6.41
N TYR A 80 2.97 -4.36 6.10
CA TYR A 80 2.26 -3.32 6.83
C TYR A 80 1.48 -3.95 8.00
N TYR A 81 1.69 -3.44 9.22
CA TYR A 81 1.08 -3.95 10.45
C TYR A 81 -0.10 -3.08 10.90
N GLU A 82 -1.09 -3.69 11.56
CA GLU A 82 -2.31 -2.97 11.99
C GLU A 82 -2.01 -1.77 12.91
N ASP A 83 -0.96 -1.86 13.72
CA ASP A 83 -0.58 -0.83 14.68
C ASP A 83 0.21 0.35 14.06
N GLU A 84 0.60 0.28 12.78
CA GLU A 84 1.41 1.34 12.14
C GLU A 84 0.63 2.62 11.83
N ASN A 85 -0.70 2.57 11.76
CA ASN A 85 -1.52 3.78 11.62
C ASN A 85 -1.82 4.48 12.96
N SER A 86 -1.35 3.92 14.08
CA SER A 86 -1.83 4.35 15.40
C SER A 86 -1.05 5.50 16.04
N ASN A 87 -0.03 6.08 15.41
CA ASN A 87 0.69 7.22 15.99
C ASN A 87 1.43 8.09 14.98
N ASP A 88 0.96 9.32 14.82
CA ASP A 88 1.76 10.55 15.00
C ASP A 88 0.78 11.70 15.31
N MET A 89 0.18 11.65 16.50
CA MET A 89 -0.31 12.85 17.18
C MET A 89 0.49 13.00 18.48
N ASP A 90 1.60 13.73 18.41
CA ASP A 90 2.14 14.50 19.55
C ASP A 90 2.21 15.97 19.13
#